data_AF-A0A962UXW4-F1
#
_entry.id   AF-A0A962UXW4-F1
#
_cell.length_a   1.000
_cell.length_b   1.000
_cell.length_c   1.000
_cell.angle_alpha   90.00
_cell.angle_beta   90.00
_cell.angle_gamma   90.00
#
_symmetry.space_group_name_H-M   'P 1'
#
loop_
_entity.id
_entity.type
_entity.pdbx_description
1 polymer ?
#
loop_
_entity_poly.entity_id
_entity_poly.type
_entity_poly.pdbx_seq_one_letter_code
_entity_poly.pdbx_strand_id
1 'polypeptide(L)'
;MILKVVIDDQLLELNVPEDFLDSAQDFFAKMDADMDQGWQVNREWVERPDRMLRAQIAADKLLTALENEDHKLGRLMAGYIVSRVPDVDTLELNPAGETRDHRINRVDAPAAAPSAAGRPLAHAGIPTGLSKMEAMAQAAKDVSKVFKMGRQYRFSVYNHATQSWEESPAIGDKEQAEAMREHAFKARFDALCG
;
A
#
# COMPACT_ATOMS: atom_id res chain seq x y z
N MET A 1 -16.78 -0.39 -11.85
CA MET A 1 -15.41 -0.12 -11.33
C MET A 1 -14.65 -1.42 -11.13
N ILE A 2 -13.32 -1.41 -11.25
CA ILE A 2 -12.46 -2.55 -10.91
C ILE A 2 -11.67 -2.19 -9.65
N LEU A 3 -11.83 -2.97 -8.59
CA LEU A 3 -11.04 -2.85 -7.36
C LEU A 3 -9.79 -3.73 -7.47
N LYS A 4 -8.61 -3.13 -7.31
CA LYS A 4 -7.34 -3.84 -7.24
C LYS A 4 -7.13 -4.35 -5.82
N VAL A 5 -6.93 -5.64 -5.67
CA VAL A 5 -6.67 -6.30 -4.39
C VAL A 5 -5.33 -6.98 -4.46
N VAL A 6 -4.45 -6.75 -3.49
CA VAL A 6 -3.13 -7.39 -3.40
C VAL A 6 -3.11 -8.32 -2.20
N ILE A 7 -2.74 -9.59 -2.42
CA ILE A 7 -2.60 -10.62 -1.38
C ILE A 7 -1.31 -11.38 -1.68
N ASP A 8 -0.35 -11.47 -0.74
CA ASP A 8 0.93 -12.19 -0.94
C ASP A 8 1.59 -11.91 -2.30
N ASP A 9 1.73 -10.62 -2.67
CA ASP A 9 2.28 -10.13 -3.94
C ASP A 9 1.47 -10.51 -5.22
N GLN A 10 0.30 -11.13 -5.07
CA GLN A 10 -0.64 -11.39 -6.16
C GLN A 10 -1.65 -10.26 -6.28
N LEU A 11 -1.78 -9.71 -7.50
CA LEU A 11 -2.82 -8.74 -7.84
C LEU A 11 -4.07 -9.46 -8.35
N LEU A 12 -5.19 -9.22 -7.70
CA LEU A 12 -6.53 -9.64 -8.09
C LEU A 12 -7.35 -8.41 -8.50
N GLU A 13 -8.07 -8.53 -9.60
CA GLU A 13 -8.96 -7.48 -10.11
C GLU A 13 -10.40 -7.88 -9.88
N LEU A 14 -11.07 -7.23 -8.93
CA LEU A 14 -12.46 -7.49 -8.60
C LEU A 14 -13.37 -6.51 -9.34
N ASN A 15 -14.14 -7.03 -10.29
CA ASN A 15 -15.14 -6.21 -10.98
C ASN A 15 -16.35 -5.96 -10.07
N VAL A 16 -16.61 -4.67 -9.81
CA VAL A 16 -17.73 -4.15 -9.03
C VAL A 16 -18.53 -3.20 -9.95
N PRO A 17 -19.55 -3.70 -10.67
CA PRO A 17 -20.36 -2.87 -11.56
C PRO A 17 -21.22 -1.87 -10.78
N GLU A 18 -21.54 -0.73 -11.40
CA GLU A 18 -22.32 0.34 -10.76
C GLU A 18 -23.75 -0.11 -10.43
N ASP A 19 -24.42 -0.82 -11.35
CA ASP A 19 -25.76 -1.38 -11.10
C ASP A 19 -25.81 -2.30 -9.86
N PHE A 20 -24.69 -2.98 -9.57
CA PHE A 20 -24.56 -3.81 -8.38
C PHE A 20 -24.41 -2.97 -7.12
N LEU A 21 -23.66 -1.86 -7.17
CA LEU A 21 -23.52 -0.93 -6.05
C LEU A 21 -24.88 -0.32 -5.68
N ASP A 22 -25.67 0.09 -6.67
CA ASP A 22 -27.03 0.60 -6.46
C ASP A 22 -27.94 -0.46 -5.83
N SER A 23 -27.90 -1.69 -6.35
CA SER A 23 -28.73 -2.79 -5.84
C SER A 23 -28.33 -3.26 -4.44
N ALA A 24 -27.09 -3.01 -4.01
CA ALA A 24 -26.55 -3.47 -2.73
C ALA A 24 -26.62 -2.43 -1.60
N GLN A 25 -27.19 -1.24 -1.84
CA GLN A 25 -27.24 -0.16 -0.85
C GLN A 25 -27.91 -0.56 0.46
N ASP A 26 -29.00 -1.34 0.42
CA ASP A 26 -29.67 -1.83 1.63
C ASP A 26 -28.76 -2.71 2.49
N PHE A 27 -27.95 -3.54 1.83
CA PHE A 27 -26.96 -4.38 2.52
C PHE A 27 -25.86 -3.51 3.16
N PHE A 28 -25.36 -2.51 2.43
CA PHE A 28 -24.35 -1.59 2.96
C PHE A 28 -24.87 -0.80 4.16
N ALA A 29 -26.09 -0.27 4.08
CA ALA A 29 -26.74 0.44 5.17
C ALA A 29 -26.94 -0.45 6.42
N LYS A 30 -27.32 -1.72 6.21
CA LYS A 30 -27.41 -2.67 7.31
C LYS A 30 -26.05 -2.92 7.96
N MET A 31 -24.99 -3.09 7.17
CA MET A 31 -23.66 -3.33 7.70
C MET A 31 -23.13 -2.12 8.49
N ASP A 32 -23.43 -0.90 8.03
CA ASP A 32 -23.15 0.32 8.79
C ASP A 32 -23.88 0.34 10.13
N ALA A 33 -25.18 0.04 10.13
CA ALA A 33 -25.99 0.01 11.34
C ALA A 33 -25.52 -1.05 12.34
N ASP A 34 -25.12 -2.23 11.85
CA ASP A 34 -24.55 -3.30 12.68
C ASP A 34 -23.23 -2.84 13.32
N MET A 35 -22.36 -2.17 12.55
CA MET A 35 -21.11 -1.62 13.07
C MET A 35 -21.32 -0.43 14.03
N ASP A 36 -22.40 0.35 13.87
CA ASP A 36 -22.80 1.42 14.79
C ASP A 36 -23.22 0.91 16.18
N GLN A 37 -23.50 -0.39 16.34
CA GLN A 37 -23.75 -1.01 17.66
C GLN A 37 -22.47 -1.44 18.38
N GLY A 38 -21.32 -1.18 17.77
CA GLY A 38 -20.02 -1.62 18.23
C GLY A 38 -19.57 -2.90 17.57
N TRP A 39 -18.26 -3.00 17.36
CA TRP A 39 -17.63 -4.12 16.68
C TRP A 39 -16.36 -4.55 17.41
N GLN A 40 -16.19 -5.86 17.57
CA GLN A 40 -14.93 -6.40 18.07
C GLN A 40 -13.91 -6.43 16.93
N VAL A 41 -12.86 -5.61 17.07
CA VAL A 41 -11.71 -5.58 16.16
C VAL A 41 -10.55 -6.23 16.91
N ASN A 42 -10.16 -7.43 16.49
CA ASN A 42 -9.16 -8.25 17.17
C ASN A 42 -9.55 -8.48 18.65
N ARG A 43 -8.77 -7.90 19.58
CA ARG A 43 -8.95 -7.97 21.03
C ARG A 43 -9.58 -6.71 21.63
N GLU A 44 -9.94 -5.73 20.80
CA GLU A 44 -10.50 -4.45 21.19
C GLU A 44 -11.98 -4.35 20.80
N TRP A 45 -12.81 -3.85 21.70
CA TRP A 45 -14.19 -3.47 21.39
C TRP A 45 -14.23 -2.00 20.95
N VAL A 46 -14.70 -1.73 19.74
CA VAL A 46 -14.82 -0.38 19.20
C VAL A 46 -16.30 -0.04 19.11
N GLU A 47 -16.79 0.87 19.95
CA GLU A 47 -18.22 1.21 20.04
C GLU A 47 -18.79 1.77 18.74
N ARG A 48 -17.99 2.52 17.97
CA ARG A 48 -18.42 3.05 16.68
C ARG A 48 -17.21 3.22 15.77
N PRO A 49 -16.86 2.20 14.96
CA PRO A 49 -15.72 2.26 14.07
C PRO A 49 -15.93 3.38 13.05
N ASP A 50 -14.86 4.14 12.79
CA ASP A 50 -14.87 5.18 11.78
C ASP A 50 -14.90 4.60 10.36
N ARG A 51 -15.04 5.48 9.37
CA ARG A 51 -15.11 5.09 7.94
C ARG A 51 -13.96 4.19 7.51
N MET A 52 -12.74 4.46 7.96
CA MET A 52 -11.56 3.72 7.54
C MET A 52 -11.53 2.34 8.19
N LEU A 53 -11.82 2.29 9.50
CA LEU A 53 -11.89 1.05 10.24
C LEU A 53 -13.04 0.16 9.74
N ARG A 54 -14.19 0.72 9.35
CA ARG A 54 -15.27 -0.03 8.69
C ARG A 54 -14.81 -0.66 7.37
N ALA A 55 -14.04 0.08 6.58
CA ALA A 55 -13.48 -0.44 5.34
C ALA A 55 -12.45 -1.54 5.61
N GLN A 56 -11.65 -1.44 6.68
CA GLN A 56 -10.76 -2.50 7.12
C GLN A 56 -11.51 -3.76 7.60
N ILE A 57 -12.60 -3.60 8.36
CA ILE A 57 -13.48 -4.71 8.76
C ILE A 57 -14.08 -5.39 7.53
N ALA A 58 -14.50 -4.62 6.52
CA ALA A 58 -14.96 -5.18 5.25
C ALA A 58 -13.84 -5.85 4.45
N ALA A 59 -12.61 -5.35 4.52
CA ALA A 59 -11.43 -5.93 3.88
C ALA A 59 -11.05 -7.29 4.51
N ASP A 60 -11.16 -7.41 5.83
CA ASP A 60 -10.99 -8.65 6.57
C ASP A 60 -12.04 -9.70 6.14
N LYS A 61 -13.31 -9.30 6.08
CA LYS A 61 -14.39 -10.15 5.55
C LYS A 61 -14.19 -10.51 4.07
N LEU A 62 -13.64 -9.59 3.27
CA LEU A 62 -13.31 -9.85 1.87
C LEU A 62 -12.22 -10.92 1.77
N LEU A 63 -11.15 -10.81 2.56
CA LEU A 63 -10.09 -11.81 2.62
C LEU A 63 -10.66 -13.19 2.94
N THR A 64 -11.46 -13.31 4.00
CA THR A 64 -12.13 -14.58 4.35
C THR A 64 -13.03 -15.09 3.21
N ALA A 65 -13.76 -14.22 2.52
CA ALA A 65 -14.59 -14.63 1.40
C ALA A 65 -13.76 -15.15 0.22
N LEU A 66 -12.59 -14.55 -0.05
CA LEU A 66 -11.67 -15.00 -1.09
C LEU A 66 -11.06 -16.36 -0.75
N GLU A 67 -10.62 -16.56 0.50
CA GLU A 67 -10.09 -17.83 0.99
C GLU A 67 -11.11 -18.97 0.91
N ASN A 68 -12.38 -18.66 1.11
CA ASN A 68 -13.49 -19.62 1.01
C ASN A 68 -14.13 -19.71 -0.39
N GLU A 69 -13.56 -19.02 -1.39
CA GLU A 69 -14.09 -18.94 -2.75
C GLU A 69 -15.56 -18.43 -2.82
N ASP A 70 -16.02 -17.68 -1.81
CA ASP A 70 -17.34 -17.06 -1.79
C ASP A 70 -17.34 -15.76 -2.60
N HIS A 71 -17.49 -15.93 -3.91
CA HIS A 71 -17.53 -14.81 -4.85
C HIS A 71 -18.67 -13.82 -4.58
N LYS A 72 -19.79 -14.26 -3.98
CA LYS A 72 -20.94 -13.39 -3.71
C LYS A 72 -20.64 -12.48 -2.54
N LEU A 73 -20.18 -13.05 -1.42
CA LEU A 73 -19.76 -12.27 -0.26
C LEU A 73 -18.55 -11.39 -0.60
N GLY A 74 -17.58 -11.91 -1.34
CA GLY A 74 -16.42 -11.14 -1.79
C GLY A 74 -16.82 -9.92 -2.62
N ARG A 75 -17.74 -10.07 -3.58
CA ARG A 75 -18.23 -8.91 -4.34
C ARG A 75 -19.01 -7.91 -3.49
N LEU A 76 -19.78 -8.37 -2.50
CA LEU A 76 -20.47 -7.49 -1.54
C LEU A 76 -19.46 -6.68 -0.71
N MET A 77 -18.41 -7.31 -0.20
CA MET A 77 -17.39 -6.62 0.59
C MET A 77 -16.58 -5.64 -0.25
N ALA A 78 -16.17 -6.04 -1.46
CA ALA A 78 -15.52 -5.15 -2.42
C ALA A 78 -16.42 -3.94 -2.76
N GLY A 79 -17.72 -4.19 -2.99
CA GLY A 79 -18.70 -3.15 -3.25
C GLY A 79 -18.89 -2.19 -2.08
N TYR A 80 -18.93 -2.71 -0.85
CA TYR A 80 -19.01 -1.88 0.34
C TYR A 80 -17.80 -0.97 0.49
N ILE A 81 -16.58 -1.51 0.32
CA ILE A 81 -15.34 -0.73 0.41
C ILE A 81 -15.34 0.39 -0.62
N VAL A 82 -15.69 0.11 -1.88
CA VAL A 82 -15.78 1.13 -2.94
C VAL A 82 -16.89 2.16 -2.64
N SER A 83 -18.03 1.73 -2.09
CA SER A 83 -19.15 2.62 -1.76
C SER A 83 -18.80 3.61 -0.64
N ARG A 84 -18.10 3.14 0.40
CA ARG A 84 -17.69 3.99 1.52
C ARG A 84 -16.39 4.72 1.24
N VAL A 85 -15.49 4.14 0.46
CA VAL A 85 -14.20 4.71 0.04
C VAL A 85 -14.17 4.84 -1.49
N PRO A 86 -14.93 5.78 -2.09
CA PRO A 86 -14.96 5.97 -3.55
C PRO A 86 -13.60 6.39 -4.11
N ASP A 87 -12.74 6.97 -3.28
CA ASP A 87 -11.37 7.31 -3.58
C ASP A 87 -10.40 6.12 -3.45
N VAL A 88 -10.85 4.87 -3.36
CA VAL A 88 -9.93 3.71 -3.26
C VAL A 88 -9.21 3.42 -4.59
N ASP A 89 -7.89 3.26 -4.55
CA ASP A 89 -7.07 2.81 -5.67
C ASP A 89 -6.73 1.31 -5.56
N THR A 90 -6.12 0.93 -4.43
CA THR A 90 -5.60 -0.42 -4.20
C THR A 90 -5.86 -0.84 -2.76
N LEU A 91 -6.28 -2.10 -2.59
CA LEU A 91 -6.49 -2.74 -1.30
C LEU A 91 -5.42 -3.80 -1.07
N GLU A 92 -4.56 -3.62 -0.07
CA GLU A 92 -3.58 -4.64 0.34
C GLU A 92 -4.14 -5.42 1.53
N LEU A 93 -4.37 -6.72 1.33
CA LEU A 93 -4.81 -7.64 2.36
C LEU A 93 -3.61 -8.37 2.94
N ASN A 94 -3.60 -8.52 4.26
CA ASN A 94 -2.55 -9.20 5.00
C ASN A 94 -3.11 -10.53 5.53
N PRO A 95 -2.83 -11.67 4.89
CA PRO A 95 -3.39 -12.97 5.29
C PRO A 95 -2.87 -13.46 6.64
N ALA A 96 -1.70 -12.99 7.08
CA ALA A 96 -1.14 -13.31 8.39
C ALA A 96 -1.42 -12.22 9.44
N GLY A 97 -2.10 -11.15 9.04
CA GLY A 97 -2.32 -9.95 9.84
C GLY A 97 -3.65 -9.95 10.57
N GLU A 98 -3.79 -8.93 11.40
CA GLU A 98 -5.06 -8.56 12.02
C GLU A 98 -5.86 -7.61 11.11
N THR A 99 -7.13 -7.37 11.41
CA THR A 99 -8.02 -6.51 10.61
C THR A 99 -7.42 -5.13 10.31
N ARG A 100 -6.62 -4.57 11.23
CA ARG A 100 -5.97 -3.27 11.10
C ARG A 100 -4.73 -3.26 10.20
N ASP A 101 -4.17 -4.42 9.89
CA ASP A 101 -3.01 -4.56 9.01
C ASP A 101 -3.38 -4.44 7.54
N HIS A 102 -4.67 -4.54 7.19
CA HIS A 102 -5.16 -4.28 5.85
C HIS A 102 -4.99 -2.79 5.50
N ARG A 103 -4.35 -2.52 4.36
CA ARG A 103 -4.09 -1.14 3.90
C ARG A 103 -5.01 -0.79 2.74
N ILE A 104 -5.65 0.37 2.86
CA ILE A 104 -6.53 0.94 1.84
C ILE A 104 -5.84 2.15 1.25
N ASN A 105 -5.25 1.99 0.07
CA ASN A 105 -4.58 3.06 -0.66
C ASN A 105 -5.63 3.82 -1.46
N ARG A 106 -5.61 5.15 -1.35
CA ARG A 106 -6.59 6.03 -1.99
C ARG A 106 -5.96 6.79 -3.15
N VAL A 107 -6.76 7.04 -4.20
CA VAL A 107 -6.46 7.94 -5.30
C VAL A 107 -6.40 9.36 -4.74
N ASP A 108 -5.24 9.74 -4.22
CA ASP A 108 -4.98 11.12 -3.86
C ASP A 108 -4.78 11.94 -5.14
N ALA A 109 -5.63 12.95 -5.39
CA ALA A 109 -5.33 13.99 -6.36
C ALA A 109 -4.36 14.98 -5.74
N PRO A 110 -3.30 15.40 -6.46
CA PRO A 110 -2.07 14.62 -6.49
C PRO A 110 -1.47 14.51 -5.07
N ALA A 111 -1.29 13.28 -4.57
CA ALA A 111 0.02 13.00 -3.98
C ALA A 111 1.02 13.39 -5.07
N ALA A 112 1.93 14.33 -4.78
CA ALA A 112 2.93 14.83 -5.72
C ALA A 112 3.31 13.71 -6.70
N ALA A 113 2.98 13.94 -7.99
CA ALA A 113 2.85 12.94 -9.04
C ALA A 113 3.71 11.68 -8.85
N PRO A 114 3.27 10.47 -9.25
CA PRO A 114 4.19 9.37 -9.44
C PRO A 114 5.29 9.91 -10.36
N SER A 115 6.49 10.14 -9.82
CA SER A 115 7.57 10.78 -10.55
C SER A 115 8.22 9.71 -11.44
N ALA A 116 7.39 9.09 -12.28
CA ALA A 116 7.78 8.48 -13.53
C ALA A 116 8.16 9.60 -14.50
N ALA A 117 9.34 10.19 -14.28
CA ALA A 117 10.15 10.84 -15.30
C ALA A 117 11.49 11.26 -14.70
N GLY A 118 12.45 10.32 -14.67
CA GLY A 118 13.88 10.60 -14.88
C GLY A 118 14.51 11.78 -14.14
N ARG A 119 14.15 12.05 -12.88
CA ARG A 119 14.97 12.94 -12.03
C ARG A 119 16.00 12.09 -11.29
N PRO A 120 17.28 12.52 -11.24
CA PRO A 120 18.27 11.83 -10.44
C PRO A 120 17.76 11.78 -9.00
N LEU A 121 17.84 10.59 -8.37
CA LEU A 121 17.50 10.36 -6.97
C LEU A 121 18.04 11.53 -6.14
N ALA A 122 17.17 12.29 -5.48
CA ALA A 122 17.59 13.52 -4.82
C ALA A 122 18.49 13.17 -3.62
N HIS A 123 19.58 13.92 -3.44
CA HIS A 123 20.51 13.78 -2.30
C HIS A 123 20.38 14.94 -1.31
N ALA A 124 19.26 15.65 -1.35
CA ALA A 124 19.08 16.86 -0.57
C ALA A 124 18.84 16.53 0.92
N GLY A 125 19.46 17.31 1.80
CA GLY A 125 19.25 17.23 3.26
C GLY A 125 20.03 16.11 3.98
N ILE A 126 20.96 15.44 3.32
CA ILE A 126 21.76 14.37 3.93
C ILE A 126 22.84 14.99 4.83
N PRO A 127 23.09 14.44 6.04
CA PRO A 127 24.26 14.82 6.82
C PRO A 127 25.56 14.45 6.09
N THR A 128 26.48 15.40 5.93
CA THR A 128 27.78 15.20 5.28
C THR A 128 28.91 15.03 6.30
N GLY A 129 29.98 14.31 5.95
CA GLY A 129 31.18 14.18 6.78
C GLY A 129 31.14 13.02 7.79
N LEU A 130 30.33 11.99 7.52
CA LEU A 130 30.33 10.77 8.34
C LEU A 130 31.56 9.91 8.04
N SER A 131 32.03 9.17 9.05
CA SER A 131 33.08 8.18 8.87
C SER A 131 32.62 7.08 7.89
N LYS A 132 33.55 6.48 7.15
CA LYS A 132 33.28 5.42 6.16
C LYS A 132 32.31 4.33 6.68
N MET A 133 32.47 3.90 7.93
CA MET A 133 31.63 2.88 8.55
C MET A 133 30.21 3.38 8.84
N GLU A 134 30.07 4.62 9.29
CA GLU A 134 28.79 5.25 9.61
C GLU A 134 28.02 5.61 8.33
N ALA A 135 28.73 6.09 7.31
CA ALA A 135 28.18 6.35 5.99
C ALA A 135 27.61 5.07 5.34
N MET A 136 28.28 3.93 5.47
CA MET A 136 27.72 2.65 4.99
C MET A 136 26.47 2.22 5.76
N ALA A 137 26.48 2.36 7.09
CA ALA A 137 25.33 2.02 7.93
C ALA A 137 24.12 2.92 7.64
N GLN A 138 24.35 4.22 7.40
CA GLN A 138 23.30 5.17 7.05
C GLN A 138 22.78 4.94 5.63
N ALA A 139 23.66 4.71 4.64
CA ALA A 139 23.25 4.35 3.28
C ALA A 139 22.41 3.06 3.25
N ALA A 140 22.65 2.12 4.17
CA ALA A 140 21.86 0.89 4.29
C ALA A 140 20.47 1.14 4.89
N LYS A 141 20.32 2.15 5.74
CA LYS A 141 19.02 2.61 6.26
C LYS A 141 18.26 3.43 5.23
N ASP A 142 18.98 4.19 4.41
CA ASP A 142 18.39 5.11 3.43
C ASP A 142 18.03 4.43 2.11
N VAL A 143 18.45 3.19 1.87
CA VAL A 143 18.16 2.47 0.61
C VAL A 143 17.61 1.08 0.94
N SER A 144 16.35 0.84 0.54
CA SER A 144 15.69 -0.45 0.75
C SER A 144 16.36 -1.56 -0.05
N LYS A 145 15.98 -2.81 0.26
CA LYS A 145 16.25 -3.94 -0.63
C LYS A 145 15.41 -3.82 -1.89
N VAL A 146 15.85 -4.48 -2.96
CA VAL A 146 15.03 -4.66 -4.14
C VAL A 146 13.85 -5.56 -3.77
N PHE A 147 12.64 -5.07 -4.02
CA PHE A 147 11.41 -5.81 -3.85
C PHE A 147 10.71 -5.98 -5.20
N LYS A 148 9.90 -7.02 -5.32
CA LYS A 148 9.14 -7.33 -6.53
C LYS A 148 7.74 -6.76 -6.37
N MET A 149 7.29 -6.01 -7.37
CA MET A 149 5.95 -5.42 -7.41
C MET A 149 5.31 -5.86 -8.73
N GLY A 150 4.45 -6.88 -8.68
CA GLY A 150 3.89 -7.52 -9.86
C GLY A 150 4.94 -8.20 -10.74
N ARG A 151 5.09 -7.77 -12.00
CA ARG A 151 6.09 -8.30 -12.96
C ARG A 151 7.39 -7.49 -12.99
N GLN A 152 7.56 -6.53 -12.09
CA GLN A 152 8.67 -5.59 -12.09
C GLN A 152 9.36 -5.57 -10.73
N TYR A 153 10.59 -5.10 -10.70
CA TYR A 153 11.44 -4.95 -9.54
C TYR A 153 11.64 -3.47 -9.25
N ARG A 154 11.68 -3.12 -7.96
CA ARG A 154 11.85 -1.75 -7.48
C ARG A 154 12.68 -1.70 -6.20
N PHE A 155 13.20 -0.54 -5.87
CA PHE A 155 13.81 -0.22 -4.58
C PHE A 155 13.41 1.19 -4.18
N SER A 156 13.46 1.51 -2.89
CA SER A 156 13.12 2.84 -2.38
C SER A 156 14.34 3.50 -1.76
N VAL A 157 14.46 4.81 -1.94
CA VAL A 157 15.51 5.65 -1.36
C VAL A 157 14.88 6.70 -0.47
N TYR A 158 15.37 6.85 0.74
CA TYR A 158 14.90 7.83 1.69
C TYR A 158 15.46 9.22 1.39
N ASN A 159 14.55 10.16 1.17
CA ASN A 159 14.85 11.56 0.96
C ASN A 159 14.80 12.30 2.32
N HIS A 160 15.96 12.75 2.80
CA HIS A 160 16.06 13.45 4.09
C HIS A 160 15.51 14.88 4.04
N ALA A 161 15.46 15.52 2.87
CA ALA A 161 14.89 16.87 2.74
C ALA A 161 13.35 16.86 2.84
N THR A 162 12.70 15.85 2.27
CA THR A 162 11.22 15.71 2.31
C THR A 162 10.74 14.71 3.36
N GLN A 163 11.66 14.05 4.06
CA GLN A 163 11.39 12.98 5.03
C GLN A 163 10.48 11.88 4.47
N SER A 164 10.67 11.53 3.20
CA SER A 164 9.81 10.59 2.47
C SER A 164 10.63 9.56 1.69
N TRP A 165 10.04 8.40 1.43
CA TRP A 165 10.63 7.39 0.58
C TRP A 165 10.30 7.66 -0.89
N GLU A 166 11.32 7.69 -1.74
CA GLU A 166 11.19 7.80 -3.19
C GLU A 166 11.45 6.45 -3.84
N GLU A 167 10.52 5.98 -4.67
CA GLU A 167 10.65 4.68 -5.35
C GLU A 167 11.45 4.78 -6.65
N SER A 168 12.18 3.72 -6.96
CA SER A 168 12.86 3.57 -8.24
C SER A 168 11.84 3.39 -9.37
N PRO A 169 12.22 3.70 -10.62
CA PRO A 169 11.43 3.29 -11.77
C PRO A 169 11.18 1.78 -11.75
N ALA A 170 10.14 1.36 -12.46
CA ALA A 170 9.82 -0.05 -12.55
C ALA A 170 10.79 -0.77 -13.49
N ILE A 171 11.48 -1.79 -12.97
CA ILE A 171 12.55 -2.47 -13.70
C ILE A 171 12.07 -3.89 -14.04
N GLY A 172 12.11 -4.28 -15.31
CA GLY A 172 11.62 -5.59 -15.72
C GLY A 172 12.51 -6.76 -15.30
N ASP A 173 13.75 -6.47 -14.92
CA ASP A 173 14.79 -7.45 -14.62
C ASP A 173 15.39 -7.25 -13.23
N LYS A 174 15.62 -8.35 -12.51
CA LYS A 174 16.06 -8.30 -11.12
C LYS A 174 17.51 -7.81 -11.00
N GLU A 175 18.39 -8.31 -11.87
CA GLU A 175 19.81 -7.95 -11.88
C GLU A 175 19.98 -6.45 -12.18
N GLN A 176 19.23 -5.92 -13.14
CA GLN A 176 19.20 -4.48 -13.40
C GLN A 176 18.70 -3.68 -12.19
N ALA A 177 17.71 -4.17 -11.45
CA ALA A 177 17.23 -3.50 -10.24
C ALA A 177 18.26 -3.49 -9.12
N GLU A 178 18.99 -4.60 -8.94
CA GLU A 178 20.07 -4.69 -7.97
C GLU A 178 21.24 -3.77 -8.35
N ALA A 179 21.63 -3.73 -9.62
CA ALA A 179 22.67 -2.82 -10.12
C ALA A 179 22.30 -1.34 -9.96
N MET A 180 21.05 -0.97 -10.25
CA MET A 180 20.55 0.40 -10.05
C MET A 180 20.49 0.77 -8.55
N ARG A 181 20.10 -0.18 -7.70
CA ARG A 181 20.10 -0.01 -6.25
C ARG A 181 21.52 0.16 -5.70
N GLU A 182 22.48 -0.63 -6.18
CA GLU A 182 23.90 -0.47 -5.80
C GLU A 182 24.45 0.89 -6.22
N HIS A 183 24.09 1.36 -7.41
CA HIS A 183 24.48 2.71 -7.85
C HIS A 183 23.89 3.79 -6.95
N ALA A 184 22.61 3.68 -6.57
CA ALA A 184 21.96 4.59 -5.62
C ALA A 184 22.61 4.55 -4.23
N PHE A 185 22.94 3.35 -3.74
CA PHE A 185 23.64 3.16 -2.48
C PHE A 185 25.03 3.80 -2.50
N LYS A 186 25.79 3.61 -3.58
CA LYS A 186 27.13 4.18 -3.75
C LYS A 186 27.08 5.71 -3.82
N ALA A 187 26.14 6.28 -4.56
CA ALA A 187 25.96 7.73 -4.63
C ALA A 187 25.59 8.33 -3.26
N ARG A 188 24.80 7.62 -2.46
CA ARG A 188 24.47 8.03 -1.09
C ARG A 188 25.63 7.91 -0.13
N PHE A 189 26.37 6.83 -0.22
CA PHE A 189 27.58 6.63 0.55
C PHE A 189 28.61 7.74 0.28
N ASP A 190 28.80 8.12 -0.98
CA ASP A 190 29.69 9.21 -1.39
C ASP A 190 29.22 10.55 -0.82
N ALA A 191 27.93 10.87 -0.97
CA ALA A 191 27.34 12.09 -0.41
C ALA A 191 27.41 12.16 1.14
N LEU A 192 27.31 11.03 1.84
CA LEU A 192 27.44 10.94 3.30
C LEU A 192 28.90 11.14 3.75
N CYS A 193 29.87 10.69 2.95
CA CYS A 193 31.29 10.87 3.24
C CYS A 193 31.74 12.32 3.01
N GLY A 194 31.16 13.01 2.02
CA GLY A 194 31.44 14.42 1.70
C GLY A 194 32.54 14.59 0.66
#